data_AF-A0A8D6UCJ0-F1
#
_entry.id   AF-A0A8D6UCJ0-F1
#
_cell.length_a   1.000
_cell.length_b   1.000
_cell.length_c   1.000
_cell.angle_alpha   90.00
_cell.angle_beta   90.00
_cell.angle_gamma   90.00
#
_symmetry.space_group_name_H-M   'P 1'
#
loop_
_entity.id
_entity.type
_entity.pdbx_description
1 polymer ?
#
loop_
_entity_poly.entity_id
_entity_poly.type
_entity_poly.pdbx_seq_one_letter_code
_entity_poly.pdbx_strand_id
1 'polypeptide(L)'
;MNKLGSEFFKAIDQFERSVVGGFTLRQLIMLIGIVTGVALATLISFLKLPDILFYLALALTVPPSFVYGIKKDEHIKEVLMFKFTVQERAYQTDFESEEMNGTFIQEKGVHEWNDTFD
;
A
#
# COMPACT_ATOMS: atom_id res chain seq x y z
N MET A 1 -4.64 22.18 10.75
CA MET A 1 -4.20 22.00 9.35
C MET A 1 -4.69 20.64 8.88
N ASN A 2 -5.72 20.61 8.04
CA ASN A 2 -6.25 19.37 7.45
C ASN A 2 -5.34 18.94 6.30
N LYS A 3 -4.87 17.69 6.34
CA LYS A 3 -4.11 17.07 5.26
C LYS A 3 -5.03 16.90 4.05
N LEU A 4 -4.73 17.61 2.96
CA LEU A 4 -5.42 17.46 1.69
C LEU A 4 -5.00 16.12 1.06
N GLY A 5 -5.84 15.09 1.26
CA GLY A 5 -6.39 14.27 0.19
C GLY A 5 -5.54 13.24 -0.56
N SER A 6 -4.22 13.14 -0.37
CA SER A 6 -3.48 12.00 -0.95
C SER A 6 -2.28 11.56 -0.11
N GLU A 7 -2.32 10.32 0.39
CA GLU A 7 -1.12 9.66 0.90
C GLU A 7 -0.39 9.04 -0.29
N PHE A 8 0.71 9.67 -0.71
CA PHE A 8 1.61 9.09 -1.70
C PHE A 8 2.22 7.79 -1.14
N PHE A 9 2.50 6.81 -2.03
CA PHE A 9 3.20 5.60 -1.65
C PHE A 9 4.50 5.96 -0.91
N LYS A 10 4.68 5.35 0.27
CA LYS A 10 5.83 5.54 1.15
C LYS A 10 7.13 5.35 0.34
N ALA A 11 8.10 6.25 0.51
CA ALA A 11 9.38 6.16 -0.19
C ALA A 11 9.99 4.76 -0.03
N ILE A 12 10.56 4.22 -1.11
CA ILE A 12 11.11 2.85 -1.20
C ILE A 12 12.27 2.61 -0.21
N ASP A 13 12.83 3.68 0.35
CA ASP A 13 14.01 3.64 1.22
C ASP A 13 13.67 3.58 2.72
N GLN A 14 13.01 2.50 3.14
CA GLN A 14 12.92 2.10 4.55
C GLN A 14 13.31 0.62 4.70
N PHE A 15 14.53 0.30 4.28
CA PHE A 15 15.13 -0.99 4.60
C PHE A 15 15.36 -1.07 6.11
N GLU A 16 14.73 -2.03 6.77
CA GLU A 16 14.89 -2.22 8.21
C GLU A 16 16.34 -2.60 8.52
N ARG A 17 16.95 -1.89 9.47
CA ARG A 17 18.33 -2.14 9.88
C ARG A 17 18.45 -3.52 10.49
N SER A 18 19.41 -4.31 9.99
CA SER A 18 19.78 -5.59 10.58
C SER A 18 20.33 -5.40 12.00
N VAL A 19 19.93 -6.27 12.93
CA VAL A 19 20.35 -6.20 14.33
C VAL A 19 21.42 -7.23 14.65
N VAL A 20 21.18 -8.50 14.31
CA VAL A 20 22.08 -9.62 14.64
C VAL A 20 22.31 -10.48 13.40
N GLY A 21 23.56 -10.65 12.99
CA GLY A 21 23.93 -11.59 11.93
C GLY A 21 23.25 -11.36 10.58
N GLY A 22 22.81 -10.12 10.28
CA GLY A 22 22.05 -9.81 9.06
C GLY A 22 20.53 -9.95 9.19
N PHE A 23 20.02 -10.50 10.29
CA PHE A 23 18.57 -10.58 10.54
C PHE A 23 18.01 -9.26 11.06
N THR A 24 16.81 -8.89 10.61
CA THR A 24 16.05 -7.77 11.16
C THR A 24 15.36 -8.17 12.47
N LEU A 25 14.99 -7.19 13.29
CA LEU A 25 14.29 -7.43 14.56
C LEU A 25 12.96 -8.20 14.33
N ARG A 26 12.24 -7.88 13.25
CA ARG A 26 11.01 -8.59 12.87
C ARG A 26 11.25 -10.06 12.56
N GLN A 27 12.35 -10.39 11.88
CA GLN A 27 12.71 -11.77 11.60
C GLN A 27 13.06 -12.55 12.88
N LEU A 28 13.66 -11.88 13.87
CA LEU A 28 13.88 -12.48 15.19
C LEU A 28 12.56 -12.73 15.93
N ILE A 29 11.62 -11.78 15.89
CA ILE A 29 10.27 -11.96 16.47
C ILE A 29 9.54 -13.12 15.77
N MET A 30 9.62 -13.18 14.44
CA MET A 30 9.05 -14.29 13.67
C MET A 30 9.64 -15.63 14.10
N LEU A 31 10.95 -15.73 14.26
CA LEU A 31 11.62 -16.95 14.70
C LEU A 31 11.13 -17.37 16.09
N ILE A 32 11.05 -16.43 17.03
CA ILE A 32 10.50 -16.69 18.38
C ILE A 32 9.05 -17.19 18.30
N GLY A 33 8.21 -16.55 17.49
CA GLY A 33 6.83 -16.94 17.30
C GLY A 33 6.66 -18.34 16.72
N ILE A 34 7.47 -18.69 15.72
CA ILE A 34 7.49 -20.03 15.12
C ILE A 34 7.96 -21.08 16.14
N VAL A 35 9.08 -20.82 16.83
CA VAL A 35 9.60 -21.72 17.88
C VAL A 35 8.56 -21.95 18.97
N THR A 36 7.87 -20.89 19.39
CA THR A 36 6.78 -20.98 20.38
C THR A 36 5.63 -21.82 19.86
N GLY A 37 5.21 -21.62 18.61
CA GLY A 37 4.15 -22.42 17.99
C GLY A 37 4.50 -23.91 17.90
N VAL A 38 5.72 -24.23 17.49
CA VAL A 38 6.22 -25.61 17.44
C VAL A 38 6.30 -26.22 18.84
N ALA A 39 6.79 -25.47 19.83
CA ALA A 39 6.89 -25.94 21.21
C ALA A 39 5.51 -26.23 21.84
N LEU A 40 4.52 -25.37 21.56
CA LEU A 40 3.14 -25.62 21.98
C LEU A 40 2.56 -26.85 21.29
N ALA A 41 2.79 -26.99 19.97
CA ALA A 41 2.33 -28.14 19.20
C ALA A 41 2.90 -29.46 19.74
N THR A 42 4.21 -29.54 20.01
CA THR A 42 4.83 -30.73 20.62
C THR A 42 4.30 -31.01 22.01
N LEU A 43 4.08 -29.98 22.84
CA LEU A 43 3.53 -30.15 24.19
C LEU A 43 2.09 -30.68 24.15
N ILE A 44 1.26 -30.17 23.24
CA ILE A 44 -0.12 -30.64 23.02
C ILE A 44 -0.12 -32.11 22.58
N SER A 45 0.73 -32.47 21.61
CA SER A 45 0.87 -33.86 21.15
C SER A 45 1.39 -34.78 22.25
N PHE A 46 2.36 -34.34 23.06
CA PHE A 46 2.90 -35.11 24.17
C PHE A 46 1.86 -35.40 25.26
N LEU A 47 1.02 -34.41 25.57
CA LEU A 47 -0.07 -34.53 26.54
C LEU A 47 -1.32 -35.25 25.99
N LYS A 48 -1.30 -35.66 24.71
CA LYS A 48 -2.45 -36.27 24.00
C LYS A 48 -3.74 -35.44 24.11
N LEU A 49 -3.59 -34.13 24.03
CA LEU A 49 -4.71 -33.20 24.02
C LEU A 49 -5.47 -33.27 22.68
N PRO A 50 -6.72 -32.79 22.62
CA PRO A 50 -7.51 -32.79 21.40
C PRO A 50 -6.84 -32.07 20.23
N ASP A 51 -6.96 -32.65 19.03
CA ASP A 51 -6.35 -32.13 17.80
C ASP A 51 -6.77 -30.69 17.46
N ILE A 52 -7.97 -30.27 17.87
CA ILE A 52 -8.44 -28.89 17.67
C ILE A 52 -7.48 -27.88 18.32
N LEU A 53 -6.90 -28.21 19.48
CA LEU A 53 -5.96 -27.34 20.19
C LEU A 53 -4.62 -27.28 19.46
N PHE A 54 -4.19 -28.39 18.86
CA PHE A 54 -2.98 -28.43 18.04
C PHE A 54 -3.09 -27.50 16.83
N TYR A 55 -4.19 -27.61 16.08
CA TYR A 55 -4.44 -26.77 14.92
C TYR A 55 -4.59 -25.29 15.32
N LEU A 56 -5.31 -24.99 16.39
CA LEU A 56 -5.44 -23.62 16.90
C LEU A 56 -4.11 -23.03 17.34
N ALA A 57 -3.29 -23.79 18.08
CA ALA A 57 -1.98 -23.33 18.52
C ALA A 57 -1.09 -22.96 17.33
N LEU A 58 -1.01 -23.82 16.30
CA LEU A 58 -0.23 -23.52 15.10
C LEU A 58 -0.82 -22.36 14.29
N ALA A 59 -2.14 -22.34 14.07
CA ALA A 59 -2.80 -21.32 13.26
C ALA A 59 -2.75 -19.92 13.88
N LEU A 60 -2.74 -19.82 15.22
CA LEU A 60 -2.68 -18.54 15.92
C LEU A 60 -1.25 -18.02 16.11
N THR A 61 -0.25 -18.90 16.11
CA THR A 61 1.14 -18.51 16.35
C THR A 61 1.91 -18.33 15.04
N VAL A 62 1.91 -19.33 14.16
CA VAL A 62 2.82 -19.39 13.00
C VAL A 62 2.44 -18.38 11.91
N PRO A 63 1.20 -18.35 11.37
CA PRO A 63 0.84 -17.43 10.30
C PRO A 63 1.00 -15.94 10.68
N PRO A 64 0.51 -15.45 11.84
CA PRO A 64 0.69 -14.05 12.22
C PRO A 64 2.16 -13.67 12.41
N SER A 65 2.95 -14.55 13.04
CA SER A 65 4.39 -14.32 13.24
C SER A 65 5.13 -14.25 11.90
N PHE A 66 4.77 -15.12 10.96
CA PHE A 66 5.37 -15.14 9.62
C PHE A 66 5.04 -13.87 8.84
N VAL A 67 3.75 -13.48 8.78
CA VAL A 67 3.29 -12.27 8.08
C VAL A 67 3.98 -11.01 8.62
N TYR A 68 4.10 -10.91 9.94
CA TYR A 68 4.81 -9.82 10.60
C TYR A 68 6.31 -9.83 10.26
N GLY A 69 6.95 -11.01 10.28
CA GLY A 69 8.37 -11.19 9.99
C GLY A 69 8.79 -10.75 8.59
N ILE A 70 7.96 -11.03 7.58
CA ILE A 70 8.21 -10.67 6.18
C ILE A 70 7.74 -9.25 5.81
N LYS A 71 7.27 -8.47 6.79
CA LYS A 71 6.78 -7.09 6.59
C LYS A 71 5.63 -6.99 5.57
N LYS A 72 4.78 -8.03 5.47
CA LYS A 72 3.58 -8.02 4.62
C LYS A 72 2.37 -7.43 5.34
N ASP A 73 2.50 -7.14 6.63
CA ASP A 73 1.50 -6.50 7.48
C ASP A 73 1.05 -5.13 6.94
N GLU A 74 1.98 -4.26 6.53
CA GLU A 74 1.64 -2.94 5.96
C GLU A 74 0.81 -3.06 4.68
N HIS A 75 1.24 -3.90 3.74
CA HIS A 75 0.53 -4.11 2.48
C HIS A 75 -0.86 -4.75 2.69
N ILE A 76 -0.96 -5.75 3.59
CA ILE A 76 -2.25 -6.37 3.92
C ILE A 76 -3.18 -5.33 4.54
N LYS A 77 -2.69 -4.49 5.45
CA LYS A 77 -3.46 -3.42 6.08
C LYS A 77 -3.99 -2.43 5.03
N GLU A 78 -3.16 -2.00 4.09
CA GLU A 78 -3.58 -1.11 2.99
C GLU A 78 -4.66 -1.74 2.11
N VAL A 79 -4.48 -2.99 1.70
CA VAL A 79 -5.47 -3.71 0.88
C VAL A 79 -6.78 -3.91 1.63
N LEU A 80 -6.74 -4.25 2.91
CA LEU A 80 -7.94 -4.39 3.73
C LEU A 80 -8.64 -3.03 3.88
N MET A 81 -7.88 -1.99 4.22
CA MET A 81 -8.43 -0.63 4.35
C MET A 81 -9.08 -0.17 3.04
N PHE A 82 -8.41 -0.37 1.89
CA PHE A 82 -8.97 -0.07 0.57
C PHE A 82 -10.25 -0.87 0.27
N LYS A 83 -10.31 -2.16 0.62
CA LYS A 83 -11.50 -2.98 0.41
C LYS A 83 -12.67 -2.59 1.31
N PHE A 84 -12.41 -2.20 2.55
CA PHE A 84 -13.44 -1.82 3.52
C PHE A 84 -13.89 -0.37 3.38
N THR A 85 -13.01 0.53 2.94
CA THR A 85 -13.38 1.89 2.58
C THR A 85 -13.94 1.87 1.16
N VAL A 86 -15.26 1.74 1.02
CA VAL A 86 -15.95 2.00 -0.25
C VAL A 86 -15.67 3.45 -0.63
N GLN A 87 -14.65 3.65 -1.46
CA GLN A 87 -14.27 4.97 -1.92
C GLN A 87 -15.12 5.27 -3.14
N GLU A 88 -16.25 5.96 -2.94
CA GLU A 88 -16.97 6.62 -4.02
C GLU A 88 -16.01 7.63 -4.66
N ARG A 89 -15.34 7.22 -5.73
CA ARG A 89 -14.57 8.14 -6.55
C ARG A 89 -15.57 9.02 -7.30
N ALA A 90 -15.97 10.12 -6.67
CA ALA A 90 -16.46 11.27 -7.41
C ALA A 90 -15.28 11.76 -8.25
N TYR A 91 -15.13 11.20 -9.46
CA TYR A 91 -14.31 11.84 -10.46
C TYR A 91 -14.97 13.19 -10.67
N GLN A 92 -14.26 14.26 -10.33
CA GLN A 92 -14.54 15.55 -10.93
C GLN A 92 -14.21 15.33 -12.41
N THR A 93 -15.21 14.91 -13.19
CA THR A 93 -15.14 15.07 -14.63
C THR A 93 -15.17 16.57 -14.81
N ASP A 94 -13.98 17.17 -14.83
CA ASP A 94 -13.77 18.50 -15.38
C ASP A 94 -14.17 18.38 -16.85
N PHE A 95 -15.47 18.47 -17.11
CA PHE A 95 -15.96 19.04 -18.35
C PHE A 95 -15.75 20.54 -18.21
N GLU A 96 -14.49 20.98 -18.15
CA GLU A 96 -14.16 22.21 -18.83
C GLU A 96 -14.44 21.89 -20.30
N SER A 97 -15.54 22.45 -20.83
CA SER A 97 -15.66 22.59 -22.26
C SER A 97 -14.39 23.30 -22.71
N GLU A 98 -13.45 22.55 -23.27
CA GLU A 98 -12.42 23.13 -24.12
C GLU A 98 -13.19 23.89 -25.20
N GLU A 99 -13.33 25.21 -25.03
CA GLU A 99 -13.58 26.09 -26.15
C GLU A 99 -12.34 25.98 -27.04
N MET A 100 -12.44 25.01 -27.94
CA MET A 100 -11.64 24.89 -29.13
C MET A 100 -11.65 26.27 -29.79
N ASN A 101 -10.52 26.96 -29.82
CA ASN A 101 -9.82 27.18 -31.08
C ASN A 101 -8.59 28.07 -30.87
N GLY A 102 -7.43 27.41 -30.79
CA GLY A 102 -6.13 28.02 -31.10
C GLY A 102 -5.98 28.35 -32.60
N THR A 103 -7.03 28.87 -33.24
CA THR A 103 -6.99 29.42 -34.59
C THR A 103 -7.04 30.93 -34.44
N PHE A 104 -5.92 31.59 -34.73
CA PHE A 104 -5.89 33.06 -34.80
C PHE A 104 -6.96 33.52 -35.80
N ILE A 105 -7.89 34.37 -35.34
CA ILE A 105 -8.91 34.99 -36.19
C ILE A 105 -8.40 36.41 -36.52
N GLN A 106 -8.02 36.63 -37.78
CA GLN A 106 -7.56 37.95 -38.24
C GLN A 106 -8.72 38.97 -38.20
N GLU A 107 -8.46 40.19 -37.71
CA GLU A 107 -9.45 41.26 -37.69
C GLU A 107 -9.94 41.63 -39.10
N LYS A 108 -11.25 41.88 -39.24
CA LYS A 108 -11.88 42.15 -40.54
C LYS A 108 -11.35 43.47 -41.13
N GLY A 109 -10.63 43.37 -42.24
CA GLY A 109 -10.08 44.51 -42.97
C GLY A 109 -8.55 44.65 -42.88
N VAL A 110 -7.89 43.79 -42.11
CA VAL A 110 -6.43 43.71 -42.06
C VAL A 110 -5.96 42.64 -43.06
N HIS A 111 -5.17 43.05 -44.03
CA HIS A 111 -4.50 42.16 -44.97
C HIS A 111 -3.01 42.45 -44.99
N GLU A 112 -2.19 41.40 -45.01
CA GLU A 112 -0.71 41.50 -44.98
C GLU A 112 -0.11 42.21 -46.21
N TRP A 113 -0.91 42.51 -47.24
CA TRP A 113 -0.49 43.22 -48.44
C TRP A 113 -0.87 44.72 -48.44
N ASN A 114 -1.53 45.22 -47.39
CA ASN A 114 -1.89 46.64 -47.26
C ASN A 114 -0.73 47.53 -46.78
N ASP A 115 0.48 46.98 -46.61
CA ASP A 115 1.69 47.78 -46.49
C ASP A 115 2.05 48.34 -47.87
N THR A 116 1.29 49.37 -48.27
CA THR A 116 1.67 50.25 -49.36
C THR A 116 2.92 50.99 -48.90
N PHE A 117 4.05 50.68 -49.54
CA PHE A 117 5.26 51.48 -49.46
C PHE A 117 4.95 52.87 -50.04
N ASP A 118 4.75 53.86 -49.17
CA ASP A 118 4.96 55.28 -49.47
C ASP A 118 6.36 55.70 -48.98
#